data_AF-A0A7J4KWU0-F1
#
_entry.id   AF-A0A7J4KWU0-F1
#
_cell.length_a   1.000
_cell.length_b   1.000
_cell.length_c   1.000
_cell.angle_alpha   90.00
_cell.angle_beta   90.00
_cell.angle_gamma   90.00
#
_symmetry.space_group_name_H-M   'P 1'
#
loop_
_entity.id
_entity.type
_entity.pdbx_description
1 polymer ?
#
loop_
_entity_poly.entity_id
_entity_poly.type
_entity_poly.pdbx_seq_one_letter_code
_entity_poly.pdbx_strand_id
1 'polypeptide(L)'
;MAEIGIFQVLLIIVSLFFVLLFVKEFFPKSLKKKFCVICASVTLTWLFLLVLFFFGWYGDKVILGLLMGQTILGVFYLVERGVAKRRSLKRLKLFRLPFLLTLIFVAYSLLVTPPDFFRGALLIATLWLIFLVVYLLSKSSARGIIKKLIDCCRNI
;
A
#
# COMPACT_ATOMS: atom_id res chain seq x y z
N MET A 1 0.48 30.78 -10.77
CA MET A 1 0.32 29.40 -10.27
C MET A 1 1.72 28.84 -10.11
N ALA A 2 2.11 28.40 -8.91
CA ALA A 2 3.43 27.84 -8.70
C ALA A 2 3.45 26.43 -9.28
N GLU A 3 4.15 26.23 -10.40
CA GLU A 3 4.40 24.92 -10.97
C GLU A 3 5.33 24.15 -10.01
N ILE A 4 4.74 23.30 -9.16
CA ILE A 4 5.53 22.47 -8.24
C ILE A 4 6.21 21.37 -9.06
N GLY A 5 7.48 21.57 -9.41
CA GLY A 5 8.28 20.62 -10.20
C GLY A 5 8.86 19.48 -9.35
N ILE A 6 9.31 18.42 -10.03
CA ILE A 6 9.96 17.25 -9.42
C ILE A 6 11.12 17.63 -8.47
N PHE A 7 11.89 18.66 -8.85
CA PHE A 7 13.01 19.15 -8.03
C PHE A 7 12.56 19.70 -6.68
N GLN A 8 11.46 20.46 -6.65
CA GLN A 8 10.90 20.98 -5.40
C GLN A 8 10.33 19.87 -4.53
N VAL A 9 9.68 18.87 -5.14
CA VAL A 9 9.19 17.70 -4.41
C VAL A 9 10.34 16.92 -3.77
N LEU A 10 11.44 16.71 -4.48
CA LEU A 10 12.64 16.08 -3.92
C LEU A 10 13.23 16.89 -2.76
N LEU A 11 13.33 18.22 -2.90
CA LEU A 11 13.79 19.09 -1.82
C LEU A 11 12.89 19.00 -0.59
N ILE A 12 11.57 18.96 -0.77
CA ILE A 12 10.60 18.82 0.33
C ILE A 12 10.78 17.46 1.04
N ILE A 13 10.96 16.37 0.30
CA ILE A 13 11.18 15.04 0.90
C ILE A 13 12.47 15.02 1.71
N VAL A 14 13.56 15.54 1.16
CA VAL A 14 14.86 15.59 1.83
C VAL A 14 14.78 16.46 3.08
N SER A 15 14.17 17.65 3.00
CA SER A 15 14.04 18.54 4.16
C SER A 15 13.17 17.90 5.25
N LEU A 16 12.00 17.34 4.90
CA LEU A 16 11.14 16.62 5.83
C LEU A 16 11.85 15.44 6.48
N PHE A 17 12.66 14.71 5.71
CA PHE A 17 13.43 13.59 6.23
C PHE A 17 14.40 14.03 7.34
N PHE A 18 15.20 15.06 7.10
CA PHE A 18 16.12 15.58 8.13
C PHE A 18 15.39 16.15 9.34
N VAL A 19 14.31 16.90 9.12
CA VAL A 19 13.48 17.47 10.21
C VAL A 19 12.87 16.35 11.06
N LEU A 20 12.26 15.34 10.44
CA LEU A 20 11.65 14.22 11.16
C LEU A 20 12.68 13.32 11.84
N LEU A 21 13.90 13.22 11.31
CA LEU A 21 15.01 12.52 11.95
C LEU A 21 15.43 13.26 13.22
N PHE A 22 15.59 14.58 13.16
CA PHE A 22 15.90 15.42 14.32
C PHE A 22 14.81 15.34 15.39
N VAL A 23 13.54 15.45 14.97
CA VAL A 23 12.37 15.31 15.86
C VAL A 23 12.32 13.92 16.49
N LYS A 24 12.60 12.86 15.73
CA LYS A 24 12.65 11.48 16.25
C LYS A 24 13.65 11.33 17.39
N GLU A 25 14.72 12.12 17.42
CA GLU A 25 15.72 12.03 18.47
C GLU A 25 15.19 12.45 19.84
N PHE A 26 14.23 13.37 19.87
CA PHE A 26 13.53 13.83 21.07
C PHE A 26 12.45 12.86 21.59
N PHE A 27 12.03 11.87 20.80
CA PHE A 27 11.00 10.90 21.23
C PHE A 27 11.58 9.71 22.02
N PRO A 28 10.82 9.14 22.98
CA PRO A 28 11.27 8.01 23.79
C PRO A 28 11.55 6.76 22.95
N LYS A 29 12.49 5.93 23.42
CA LYS A 29 13.01 4.72 22.72
C LYS A 29 11.93 3.72 22.28
N SER A 30 10.77 3.70 22.95
CA SER A 30 9.63 2.83 22.59
C SER A 30 8.99 3.20 21.24
N LEU A 31 8.93 4.50 20.91
CA LEU A 31 8.44 5.03 19.63
C LEU A 31 9.51 4.94 18.53
N LYS A 32 10.79 5.07 18.88
CA LYS A 32 11.91 5.02 17.91
C LYS A 32 11.97 3.71 17.11
N LYS A 33 11.59 2.57 17.70
CA LYS A 33 11.62 1.25 17.05
C LYS A 33 10.46 0.98 16.08
N LYS A 34 9.33 1.69 16.23
CA LYS A 34 8.13 1.47 15.40
C LYS A 34 7.99 2.51 14.28
N PHE A 35 8.66 3.65 14.40
CA PHE A 35 8.51 4.77 13.48
C PHE A 35 9.61 4.81 12.41
N CYS A 36 9.22 4.58 11.15
CA CYS A 36 10.06 4.73 9.97
C CYS A 36 10.01 6.19 9.49
N VAL A 37 11.09 6.95 9.71
CA VAL A 37 11.18 8.37 9.35
C VAL A 37 10.99 8.58 7.84
N ILE A 38 11.61 7.73 7.01
CA ILE A 38 11.47 7.77 5.55
C ILE A 38 10.01 7.60 5.15
N CYS A 39 9.35 6.58 5.69
CA CYS A 39 7.97 6.25 5.41
C CYS A 39 7.03 7.40 5.81
N ALA A 40 7.27 8.01 6.98
CA ALA A 40 6.52 9.17 7.44
C ALA A 40 6.75 10.38 6.54
N SER A 41 8.00 10.65 6.14
CA SER A 41 8.34 11.77 5.26
C SER A 41 7.63 11.66 3.92
N VAL A 42 7.75 10.50 3.26
CA VAL A 42 7.09 10.23 1.98
C VAL A 42 5.57 10.33 2.11
N THR A 43 5.00 9.78 3.18
CA THR A 43 3.55 9.83 3.43
C THR A 43 3.06 11.26 3.61
N LEU A 44 3.78 12.06 4.40
CA LEU A 44 3.42 13.45 4.65
C LEU A 44 3.50 14.28 3.36
N THR A 45 4.53 14.06 2.54
CA THR A 45 4.72 14.78 1.28
C THR A 45 3.56 14.54 0.33
N TRP A 46 3.17 13.29 0.07
CA TRP A 46 2.07 13.05 -0.86
C TRP A 46 0.72 13.43 -0.27
N LEU A 47 0.52 13.31 1.05
CA LEU A 47 -0.71 13.76 1.70
C LEU A 47 -0.88 15.28 1.55
N PHE A 48 0.21 16.03 1.72
CA PHE A 48 0.23 17.47 1.47
C PHE A 48 -0.09 17.80 0.00
N LEU A 49 0.60 17.15 -0.94
CA LEU A 49 0.35 17.34 -2.38
C LEU A 49 -1.06 16.92 -2.79
N LEU A 50 -1.64 15.90 -2.15
CA LEU A 50 -3.02 15.46 -2.40
C LEU A 50 -4.01 16.53 -1.95
N VAL A 51 -3.79 17.16 -0.79
CA VAL A 51 -4.61 18.28 -0.36
C VAL A 51 -4.53 19.42 -1.38
N LEU A 52 -3.32 19.79 -1.82
CA LEU A 52 -3.15 20.81 -2.86
C LEU A 52 -3.81 20.44 -4.20
N PHE A 53 -3.80 19.14 -4.55
CA PHE A 53 -4.50 18.62 -5.72
C PHE A 53 -6.01 18.84 -5.63
N PHE A 54 -6.63 18.57 -4.47
CA PHE A 54 -8.06 18.84 -4.26
C PHE A 54 -8.42 20.33 -4.31
N PHE A 55 -7.51 21.22 -3.90
CA PHE A 55 -7.68 22.68 -4.04
C PHE A 55 -7.39 23.21 -5.46
N GLY A 56 -7.01 22.33 -6.41
CA GLY A 56 -6.71 22.70 -7.79
C GLY A 56 -5.38 23.44 -7.97
N TRP A 57 -4.52 23.45 -6.94
CA TRP A 57 -3.22 24.14 -6.97
C TRP A 57 -2.07 23.23 -7.43
N TYR A 58 -2.33 21.94 -7.58
CA TYR A 58 -1.38 20.94 -8.06
C TYR A 58 -2.02 20.05 -9.11
N GLY A 59 -1.39 19.92 -10.28
CA GLY A 59 -1.94 19.18 -11.43
C GLY A 59 -1.19 17.91 -11.80
N ASP A 60 0.02 17.69 -11.26
CA ASP A 60 0.87 16.56 -11.66
C ASP A 60 0.47 15.27 -10.92
N LYS A 61 -0.40 14.50 -11.57
CA LYS A 61 -0.87 13.19 -11.10
C LYS A 61 0.23 12.12 -11.12
N VAL A 62 1.28 12.30 -11.93
CA VAL A 62 2.34 11.29 -12.09
C VAL A 62 3.18 11.23 -10.83
N ILE A 63 3.64 12.39 -10.34
CA ILE A 63 4.43 12.46 -9.11
C ILE A 63 3.62 11.97 -7.91
N LEU A 64 2.36 12.39 -7.81
CA LEU A 64 1.47 11.96 -6.73
C LEU A 64 1.26 10.44 -6.73
N GLY A 65 1.03 9.86 -7.91
CA GLY A 65 0.90 8.42 -8.09
C GLY A 65 2.18 7.65 -7.74
N LEU A 66 3.35 8.19 -8.07
CA LEU A 66 4.64 7.59 -7.74
C LEU A 66 4.85 7.50 -6.22
N LEU A 67 4.57 8.59 -5.50
CA LEU A 67 4.70 8.66 -4.04
C LEU A 67 3.68 7.75 -3.32
N MET A 68 2.45 7.70 -3.82
CA MET A 68 1.45 6.76 -3.32
C MET A 68 1.89 5.30 -3.55
N GLY A 69 2.46 5.00 -4.72
CA GLY A 69 2.99 3.67 -5.03
C GLY A 69 4.04 3.18 -4.03
N GLN A 70 4.96 4.05 -3.63
CA GLN A 70 5.95 3.74 -2.59
C GLN A 70 5.29 3.43 -1.23
N THR A 71 4.23 4.18 -0.88
CA THR A 71 3.48 3.97 0.35
C THR A 71 2.70 2.66 0.33
N ILE A 72 2.04 2.33 -0.79
CA ILE A 72 1.31 1.08 -1.01
C ILE A 72 2.24 -0.12 -0.81
N LEU A 73 3.41 -0.11 -1.46
CA LEU A 73 4.40 -1.18 -1.32
C LEU A 73 4.93 -1.26 0.12
N GLY A 74 5.20 -0.12 0.75
CA GLY A 74 5.62 -0.06 2.16
C GLY A 74 4.61 -0.72 3.10
N VAL A 75 3.32 -0.34 2.99
CA VAL A 75 2.22 -0.92 3.77
C VAL A 75 2.09 -2.42 3.48
N PHE A 76 2.12 -2.79 2.21
CA PHE A 76 2.02 -4.18 1.77
C PHE A 76 3.10 -5.07 2.39
N TYR A 77 4.37 -4.67 2.33
CA TYR A 77 5.47 -5.42 2.93
C TYR A 77 5.41 -5.42 4.47
N LEU A 78 4.92 -4.36 5.09
CA LEU A 78 4.77 -4.29 6.54
C LEU A 78 3.69 -5.27 7.02
N VAL A 79 2.54 -5.30 6.35
CA VAL A 79 1.46 -6.27 6.58
C VAL A 79 1.96 -7.68 6.35
N GLU A 80 2.65 -7.93 5.23
CA GLU A 80 3.20 -9.24 4.89
C GLU A 80 4.18 -9.76 5.95
N ARG A 81 5.12 -8.91 6.41
CA ARG A 81 6.06 -9.27 7.49
C ARG A 81 5.33 -9.56 8.80
N GLY A 82 4.25 -8.83 9.10
CA GLY A 82 3.39 -9.09 10.26
C GLY A 82 2.68 -10.45 10.17
N VAL A 83 2.13 -10.76 9.00
CA VAL A 83 1.49 -12.05 8.69
C VAL A 83 2.49 -13.20 8.80
N ALA A 84 3.72 -13.01 8.31
CA ALA A 84 4.79 -14.02 8.37
C ALA A 84 5.22 -14.37 9.81
N LYS A 85 5.23 -13.39 10.72
CA LYS A 85 5.56 -13.60 12.14
C LYS A 85 4.49 -14.40 12.90
N ARG A 86 3.22 -14.32 12.49
CA ARG A 86 2.13 -15.07 13.14
C ARG A 86 1.88 -16.40 12.44
N ARG A 87 2.32 -17.50 13.07
CA ARG A 87 2.19 -18.88 12.53
C ARG A 87 0.75 -19.26 12.14
N SER A 88 -0.26 -18.77 12.87
CA SER A 88 -1.70 -18.99 12.57
C SER A 88 -2.19 -18.23 11.32
N LEU A 89 -1.52 -17.14 10.95
CA LEU A 89 -1.89 -16.25 9.86
C LEU A 89 -1.24 -16.62 8.51
N LYS A 90 -0.39 -17.64 8.45
CA LYS A 90 0.26 -18.10 7.21
C LYS A 90 -0.74 -18.42 6.08
N ARG A 91 -1.98 -18.81 6.41
CA ARG A 91 -3.02 -19.04 5.40
C ARG A 91 -3.54 -17.75 4.75
N LEU A 92 -3.37 -16.59 5.39
CA LEU A 92 -3.74 -15.30 4.80
C LEU A 92 -2.74 -14.81 3.75
N LYS A 93 -1.56 -15.45 3.60
CA LYS A 93 -0.65 -15.19 2.48
C LYS A 93 -1.33 -15.36 1.11
N LEU A 94 -2.39 -16.19 1.03
CA LEU A 94 -3.17 -16.37 -0.20
C LEU A 94 -3.80 -15.05 -0.68
N PHE A 95 -4.24 -14.19 0.24
CA PHE A 95 -4.91 -12.93 -0.08
C PHE A 95 -3.95 -11.79 -0.44
N ARG A 96 -2.65 -12.07 -0.60
CA ARG A 96 -1.64 -11.06 -0.90
C ARG A 96 -1.93 -10.33 -2.21
N LEU A 97 -2.29 -11.07 -3.26
CA LEU A 97 -2.61 -10.50 -4.57
C LEU A 97 -3.90 -9.65 -4.55
N PRO A 98 -5.06 -10.14 -4.07
CA PRO A 98 -6.26 -9.31 -3.96
C PRO A 98 -6.04 -8.08 -3.08
N PHE A 99 -5.26 -8.19 -2.01
CA PHE A 99 -4.95 -7.08 -1.13
C PHE A 99 -4.09 -6.01 -1.83
N LEU A 100 -3.05 -6.40 -2.56
CA LEU A 100 -2.24 -5.46 -3.33
C LEU A 100 -3.07 -4.74 -4.40
N LEU A 101 -3.89 -5.49 -5.14
CA LEU A 101 -4.78 -4.92 -6.16
C LEU A 101 -5.80 -3.96 -5.55
N THR A 102 -6.36 -4.27 -4.37
CA THR A 102 -7.25 -3.32 -3.67
C THR A 102 -6.55 -2.02 -3.32
N LEU A 103 -5.30 -2.07 -2.82
CA LEU A 103 -4.54 -0.88 -2.47
C LEU A 103 -4.27 0.00 -3.69
N ILE A 104 -3.86 -0.62 -4.81
CA ILE A 104 -3.61 0.09 -6.08
C ILE A 104 -4.90 0.72 -6.59
N PHE A 105 -6.01 -0.01 -6.58
CA PHE A 105 -7.30 0.49 -7.05
C PHE A 105 -7.81 1.65 -6.22
N VAL A 106 -7.72 1.55 -4.88
CA VAL A 106 -8.09 2.63 -3.97
C VAL A 106 -7.23 3.87 -4.24
N ALA A 107 -5.91 3.74 -4.29
CA ALA A 107 -5.02 4.86 -4.58
C ALA A 107 -5.29 5.51 -5.95
N TYR A 108 -5.52 4.69 -6.98
CA TYR A 108 -5.86 5.20 -8.31
C TYR A 108 -7.20 5.97 -8.31
N SER A 109 -8.22 5.42 -7.63
CA SER A 109 -9.54 6.06 -7.51
C SER A 109 -9.51 7.40 -6.77
N LEU A 110 -8.49 7.64 -5.94
CA LEU A 110 -8.25 8.91 -5.27
C LEU A 110 -7.72 10.00 -6.23
N LEU A 111 -6.97 9.63 -7.28
CA LEU A 111 -6.36 10.58 -8.23
C LEU A 111 -7.27 10.87 -9.43
N VAL A 112 -8.02 9.87 -9.85
CA VAL A 112 -8.87 9.92 -11.03
C VAL A 112 -10.13 9.13 -10.72
N THR A 113 -11.30 9.67 -11.07
CA THR A 113 -12.54 8.89 -11.08
C THR A 113 -12.61 8.12 -12.41
N PRO A 114 -12.28 6.82 -12.45
CA PRO A 114 -12.34 6.08 -13.71
C PRO A 114 -13.79 5.94 -14.18
N PRO A 115 -14.06 6.05 -15.48
CA PRO A 115 -15.39 5.77 -16.03
C PRO A 115 -15.84 4.32 -15.75
N ASP A 116 -14.89 3.40 -15.64
CA ASP A 116 -15.13 1.97 -15.37
C ASP A 116 -14.96 1.58 -13.88
N PHE A 117 -15.17 2.52 -12.94
CA PHE A 117 -15.01 2.25 -11.50
C PHE A 117 -15.75 0.97 -11.05
N PHE A 118 -17.01 0.80 -11.47
CA PHE A 118 -17.82 -0.38 -11.14
C PHE A 118 -17.23 -1.68 -11.67
N ARG A 119 -16.66 -1.68 -12.88
CA ARG A 119 -16.04 -2.88 -13.48
C ARG A 119 -14.76 -3.26 -12.73
N GLY A 120 -13.94 -2.27 -12.37
CA GLY A 120 -12.74 -2.49 -11.56
C GLY A 120 -13.07 -3.04 -10.17
N ALA A 121 -14.06 -2.44 -9.49
CA ALA A 121 -14.55 -2.92 -8.20
C ALA A 121 -15.12 -4.34 -8.28
N LEU A 122 -15.89 -4.67 -9.34
CA LEU A 122 -16.43 -6.01 -9.57
C LEU A 122 -15.35 -7.05 -9.80
N LEU A 123 -14.30 -6.72 -10.57
CA LEU A 123 -13.15 -7.61 -10.79
C LEU A 123 -12.46 -7.93 -9.46
N ILE A 124 -12.19 -6.91 -8.65
CA ILE A 124 -11.56 -7.07 -7.34
C ILE A 124 -12.45 -7.90 -6.42
N ALA A 125 -13.76 -7.62 -6.34
CA ALA A 125 -14.70 -8.37 -5.53
C ALA A 125 -14.76 -9.85 -5.94
N THR A 126 -14.78 -10.11 -7.26
CA THR A 126 -14.73 -11.48 -7.80
C THR A 126 -13.45 -12.18 -7.42
N LEU A 127 -12.31 -11.50 -7.50
CA LEU A 127 -11.01 -12.04 -7.13
C LEU A 127 -10.96 -12.37 -5.63
N TRP A 128 -11.48 -11.48 -4.77
CA TRP A 128 -11.64 -11.77 -3.34
C TRP A 128 -12.53 -13.00 -3.09
N LEU A 129 -13.67 -13.11 -3.79
CA LEU A 129 -14.56 -14.26 -3.69
C LEU A 129 -13.87 -15.56 -4.10
N ILE A 130 -13.15 -15.58 -5.23
CA ILE A 130 -12.42 -16.77 -5.70
C ILE A 130 -11.41 -17.22 -4.65
N PHE A 131 -10.58 -16.29 -4.13
CA PHE A 131 -9.60 -16.61 -3.10
C PHE A 131 -10.24 -17.06 -1.79
N LEU A 132 -11.41 -16.52 -1.43
CA LEU A 132 -12.17 -16.91 -0.26
C LEU A 132 -12.77 -18.32 -0.41
N VAL A 133 -13.33 -18.64 -1.58
CA VAL A 133 -13.83 -19.99 -1.90
C VAL A 133 -12.70 -21.00 -1.86
N VAL A 134 -11.54 -20.70 -2.46
CA VAL A 134 -10.34 -21.56 -2.39
C VAL A 134 -9.88 -21.77 -0.94
N TYR A 135 -9.93 -20.72 -0.12
CA TYR A 135 -9.60 -20.80 1.31
C TYR A 135 -10.56 -21.71 2.09
N LEU A 136 -11.87 -21.64 1.81
CA LEU A 136 -12.87 -22.50 2.45
C LEU A 136 -12.76 -23.96 1.98
N LEU A 137 -12.59 -24.20 0.67
CA LEU A 137 -12.41 -25.54 0.10
C LEU A 137 -11.11 -26.22 0.56
N SER A 138 -10.06 -25.43 0.80
CA SER A 138 -8.82 -25.90 1.45
C SER A 138 -9.07 -26.51 2.82
N LYS A 139 -10.14 -26.14 3.52
CA LYS A 139 -10.50 -26.66 4.84
C LYS A 139 -11.32 -27.95 4.75
N SER A 140 -12.08 -28.19 3.67
CA SER A 140 -13.11 -29.24 3.60
C SER A 140 -12.82 -30.44 2.67
N SER A 141 -11.56 -30.75 2.34
CA SER A 141 -11.18 -32.01 1.64
C SER A 141 -11.27 -32.02 0.10
N ALA A 142 -10.86 -30.97 -0.61
CA ALA A 142 -10.50 -31.04 -2.05
C ALA A 142 -8.96 -31.04 -2.22
N ARG A 143 -8.34 -32.23 -2.27
CA ARG A 143 -6.97 -32.46 -1.77
C ARG A 143 -5.79 -32.44 -2.75
N GLY A 144 -5.97 -32.25 -4.06
CA GLY A 144 -4.85 -32.36 -5.03
C GLY A 144 -4.33 -31.01 -5.55
N ILE A 145 -5.11 -30.37 -6.41
CA ILE A 145 -4.70 -29.21 -7.21
C ILE A 145 -4.61 -27.94 -6.34
N ILE A 146 -5.59 -27.74 -5.45
CA ILE A 146 -5.62 -26.60 -4.52
C ILE A 146 -4.42 -26.64 -3.58
N LYS A 147 -3.96 -27.83 -3.17
CA LYS A 147 -2.79 -27.97 -2.30
C LYS A 147 -1.51 -27.52 -3.00
N LYS A 148 -1.33 -27.90 -4.27
CA LYS A 148 -0.21 -27.43 -5.12
C LYS A 148 -0.23 -25.91 -5.33
N LEU A 149 -1.41 -25.32 -5.60
CA LEU A 149 -1.56 -23.87 -5.76
C LEU A 149 -1.24 -23.12 -4.45
N ILE A 150 -1.75 -23.61 -3.32
CA ILE A 150 -1.50 -23.03 -2.00
C ILE A 150 -0.03 -23.16 -1.61
N ASP A 151 0.61 -24.29 -1.92
CA ASP A 151 2.04 -24.49 -1.62
C ASP A 151 2.92 -23.55 -2.47
N CYS A 152 2.58 -23.32 -3.75
CA CYS A 152 3.22 -22.28 -4.58
C CYS A 152 3.06 -20.88 -3.98
N CYS A 153 1.87 -20.51 -3.50
CA CYS A 153 1.65 -19.18 -2.89
C CYS A 153 2.20 -19.05 -1.46
N ARG A 154 2.46 -20.15 -0.75
CA ARG A 154 2.91 -20.15 0.65
C ARG A 154 4.44 -20.07 0.80
N ASN A 155 5.18 -20.66 -0.13
CA ASN A 155 6.65 -20.80 -0.09
C ASN A 155 7.42 -19.69 -0.83
N ILE A 156 6.76 -18.61 -1.24
CA ILE A 156 7.40 -17.32 -1.57
C ILE A 156 7.72 -16.52 -0.31
#